data_AF-A0A510DY74-F1
#
_entry.id   AF-A0A510DY74-F1
#
_cell.length_a   1.000
_cell.length_b   1.000
_cell.length_c   1.000
_cell.angle_alpha   90.00
_cell.angle_beta   90.00
_cell.angle_gamma   90.00
#
_symmetry.space_group_name_H-M   'P 1'
#
loop_
_entity.id
_entity.type
_entity.pdbx_description
1 polymer ?
#
loop_
_entity_poly.entity_id
_entity_poly.type
_entity_poly.pdbx_seq_one_letter_code
_entity_poly.pdbx_strand_id
1 'polypeptide(L)'
;MRVKTKFLKVEKENSPLYGRAHVEINVNTFDKETSIKFLEKGFEEHGINFRKGEEVYEGLGGSPGWLTYYGYLYIKKGDGQAMENTRMYASKLLSKELCDFLVEGGRLGSKERYLRVLETCKSGCSWKDIKNALEALEGRKVNDGTVHIILQNLLDYSFLVLEGKGKYFLADPLIKEVNDVKCSGL
;
A
#
# COMPACT_ATOMS: atom_id res chain seq x y z
N MET A 1 7.47 -3.20 13.22
CA MET A 1 8.04 -4.56 13.17
C MET A 1 7.12 -5.37 12.27
N ARG A 2 7.48 -5.57 10.99
CA ARG A 2 6.57 -6.09 9.94
C ARG A 2 5.90 -7.43 10.33
N VAL A 3 4.74 -7.72 9.75
CA VAL A 3 3.98 -8.98 9.97
C VAL A 3 4.87 -10.22 9.85
N LYS A 4 5.80 -10.24 8.88
CA LYS A 4 6.84 -11.30 8.74
C LYS A 4 7.59 -11.54 10.05
N THR A 5 8.15 -10.50 10.66
CA THR A 5 8.97 -10.61 11.87
C THR A 5 8.13 -11.10 13.05
N LYS A 6 6.87 -10.64 13.17
CA LYS A 6 5.92 -11.13 14.18
C LYS A 6 5.57 -12.61 13.99
N PHE A 7 5.43 -13.05 12.74
CA PHE A 7 5.10 -14.43 12.40
C PHE A 7 6.28 -15.38 12.64
N LEU A 8 7.46 -15.06 12.10
CA LEU A 8 8.64 -15.92 12.20
C LEU A 8 9.30 -15.89 13.59
N LYS A 9 9.12 -14.80 14.36
CA LYS A 9 9.66 -14.63 15.72
C LYS A 9 11.18 -14.90 15.81
N VAL A 10 11.94 -14.62 14.76
CA VAL A 10 13.38 -14.92 14.67
C VAL A 10 14.21 -14.24 15.76
N GLU A 11 13.71 -13.15 16.35
CA GLU A 11 14.36 -12.39 17.42
C GLU A 11 13.97 -12.85 18.83
N LYS A 12 12.98 -13.75 18.97
CA LYS A 12 12.52 -14.20 20.29
C LYS A 12 13.28 -15.45 20.73
N GLU A 13 13.93 -15.40 21.89
CA GLU A 13 14.69 -16.53 22.46
C GLU A 13 13.89 -17.84 22.56
N ASN A 14 12.58 -17.74 22.78
CA ASN A 14 11.67 -18.90 22.83
C ASN A 14 11.18 -19.39 21.46
N SER A 15 11.66 -18.81 20.36
CA SER A 15 11.35 -19.24 19.01
C SER A 15 12.30 -20.34 18.55
N PRO A 16 11.80 -21.41 17.90
CA PRO A 16 12.65 -22.43 17.27
C PRO A 16 13.64 -21.87 16.24
N LEU A 17 13.36 -20.67 15.71
CA LEU A 17 14.20 -19.99 14.72
C LEU A 17 15.25 -19.06 15.35
N TYR A 18 15.24 -18.86 16.66
CA TYR A 18 16.21 -17.99 17.34
C TYR A 18 17.65 -18.49 17.12
N GLY A 19 18.55 -17.54 16.86
CA GLY A 19 19.97 -17.83 16.61
C GLY A 19 20.27 -18.52 15.27
N ARG A 20 19.27 -18.83 14.44
CA ARG A 20 19.48 -19.43 13.12
C ARG A 20 19.75 -18.36 12.08
N ALA A 21 20.91 -18.44 11.43
CA ALA A 21 21.27 -17.55 10.33
C ALA A 21 20.25 -17.66 9.18
N HIS A 22 19.90 -16.53 8.61
CA HIS A 22 19.02 -16.44 7.44
C HIS A 22 19.45 -15.29 6.55
N VAL A 23 19.08 -15.36 5.27
CA VAL A 23 19.27 -14.27 4.30
C VAL A 23 17.93 -13.61 4.08
N GLU A 24 17.89 -12.28 4.19
CA GLU A 24 16.72 -11.49 3.85
C GLU A 24 16.89 -10.87 2.47
N ILE A 25 15.97 -11.18 1.56
CA ILE A 25 15.86 -10.56 0.24
C ILE A 25 14.65 -9.63 0.28
N ASN A 26 14.90 -8.33 0.18
CA ASN A 26 13.84 -7.32 0.13
C ASN A 26 13.54 -6.98 -1.32
N VAL A 27 12.30 -7.23 -1.74
CA VAL A 27 11.80 -6.86 -3.06
C VAL A 27 10.95 -5.61 -2.92
N ASN A 28 11.42 -4.50 -3.46
CA ASN A 28 10.72 -3.21 -3.45
C ASN A 28 9.93 -3.01 -4.74
N THR A 29 9.02 -2.04 -4.75
CA THR A 29 8.46 -1.51 -6.00
C THR A 29 9.57 -0.93 -6.87
N PHE A 30 9.35 -0.91 -8.18
CA PHE A 30 10.24 -0.25 -9.12
C PHE A 30 10.26 1.26 -8.88
N ASP A 31 11.42 1.88 -9.14
CA ASP A 31 11.50 3.33 -9.31
C ASP A 31 10.91 3.75 -10.67
N LYS A 32 10.83 5.07 -10.91
CA LYS A 32 10.28 5.63 -12.15
C LYS A 32 10.99 5.08 -13.39
N GLU A 33 12.31 5.09 -13.40
CA GLU A 33 13.11 4.65 -14.55
C GLU A 33 12.93 3.16 -14.85
N THR A 34 12.97 2.32 -13.81
CA THR A 34 12.77 0.88 -13.92
C THR A 34 11.35 0.54 -14.36
N SER A 35 10.35 1.27 -13.86
CA SER A 35 8.94 1.10 -14.26
C SER A 35 8.73 1.41 -15.74
N ILE A 36 9.32 2.51 -16.23
CA ILE A 36 9.27 2.91 -17.65
C ILE A 36 9.91 1.82 -18.51
N LYS A 37 11.15 1.40 -18.19
CA LYS A 37 11.86 0.35 -18.93
C LYS A 37 11.13 -0.99 -18.90
N PHE A 38 10.50 -1.34 -17.77
CA PHE A 38 9.72 -2.56 -17.63
C PHE A 38 8.54 -2.58 -18.61
N LEU A 39 7.78 -1.48 -18.68
CA LEU A 39 6.69 -1.34 -19.64
C LEU A 39 7.20 -1.36 -21.09
N GLU A 40 8.20 -0.54 -21.40
CA GLU A 40 8.77 -0.43 -22.75
C GLU A 40 9.22 -1.79 -23.29
N LYS A 41 9.97 -2.57 -22.49
CA LYS A 41 10.40 -3.91 -22.88
C LYS A 41 9.23 -4.88 -23.09
N GLY A 42 8.24 -4.87 -22.20
CA GLY A 42 7.06 -5.74 -22.34
C GLY A 42 6.24 -5.43 -23.61
N PHE A 43 6.15 -4.15 -24.00
CA PHE A 43 5.50 -3.76 -25.25
C PHE A 43 6.36 -4.01 -26.49
N GLU A 44 7.69 -3.86 -26.39
CA GLU A 44 8.63 -4.21 -27.45
C GLU A 44 8.53 -5.69 -27.84
N GLU A 45 8.36 -6.59 -26.87
CA GLU A 45 8.10 -8.03 -27.09
C GLU A 45 6.83 -8.28 -27.93
N HIS A 46 5.90 -7.33 -27.94
CA HIS A 46 4.67 -7.37 -28.75
C HIS A 46 4.78 -6.54 -30.04
N GLY A 47 5.96 -6.03 -30.37
CA GLY A 47 6.19 -5.17 -31.54
C GLY A 47 5.56 -3.77 -31.42
N ILE A 48 5.30 -3.30 -30.20
CA ILE A 48 4.63 -2.01 -29.93
C ILE A 48 5.67 -0.98 -29.46
N ASN A 49 5.73 0.17 -30.13
CA ASN A 49 6.52 1.32 -29.69
C ASN A 49 5.73 2.12 -28.63
N PHE A 50 5.97 1.79 -27.36
CA PHE A 50 5.26 2.39 -26.23
C PHE A 50 5.98 3.63 -25.68
N ARG A 51 5.26 4.75 -25.51
CA ARG A 51 5.82 6.05 -25.08
C ARG A 51 5.14 6.69 -23.87
N LYS A 52 4.24 5.96 -23.20
CA LYS A 52 3.44 6.46 -22.08
C LYS A 52 3.96 6.02 -20.71
N GLY A 53 5.19 5.52 -20.61
CA GLY A 53 5.73 4.95 -19.37
C GLY A 53 5.67 5.91 -18.18
N GLU A 54 5.95 7.20 -18.41
CA GLU A 54 5.89 8.24 -17.39
C GLU A 54 4.46 8.47 -16.87
N GLU A 55 3.49 8.62 -17.77
CA GLU A 55 2.06 8.74 -17.44
C GLU A 55 1.58 7.53 -16.62
N VAL A 56 1.98 6.32 -17.02
CA VAL A 56 1.61 5.09 -16.33
C VAL A 56 2.20 5.03 -14.93
N TYR A 57 3.49 5.37 -14.78
CA TYR A 57 4.12 5.40 -13.47
C TYR A 57 3.47 6.42 -12.53
N GLU A 58 3.18 7.63 -13.02
CA GLU A 58 2.51 8.66 -12.22
C GLU A 58 1.08 8.25 -11.85
N GLY A 59 0.42 7.48 -12.72
CA GLY A 59 -0.93 6.99 -12.51
C GLY A 59 -1.05 5.77 -11.59
N LEU A 60 -0.08 4.85 -11.61
CA LEU A 60 -0.17 3.52 -10.98
C LEU A 60 0.95 3.22 -9.97
N GLY A 61 2.01 4.01 -9.95
CA GLY A 61 3.23 3.74 -9.19
C GLY A 61 4.09 2.64 -9.81
N GLY A 62 5.08 2.20 -9.04
CA GLY A 62 6.07 1.20 -9.47
C GLY A 62 5.76 -0.24 -9.09
N SER A 63 4.53 -0.56 -8.69
CA SER A 63 4.15 -1.94 -8.36
C SER A 63 4.21 -2.80 -9.62
N PRO A 64 5.08 -3.84 -9.68
CA PRO A 64 5.18 -4.68 -10.88
C PRO A 64 3.84 -5.33 -11.25
N GLY A 65 3.00 -5.65 -10.27
CA GLY A 65 1.66 -6.21 -10.48
C GLY A 65 0.73 -5.26 -11.22
N TRP A 66 0.69 -3.97 -10.84
CA TRP A 66 -0.14 -2.97 -11.51
C TRP A 66 0.35 -2.65 -12.92
N LEU A 67 1.67 -2.51 -13.09
CA LEU A 67 2.28 -2.30 -14.40
C LEU A 67 2.01 -3.47 -15.35
N THR A 68 2.09 -4.71 -14.83
CA THR A 68 1.77 -5.92 -15.61
C THR A 68 0.29 -5.95 -16.01
N TYR A 69 -0.62 -5.65 -15.07
CA TYR A 69 -2.05 -5.65 -15.37
C TYR A 69 -2.45 -4.55 -16.36
N TYR A 70 -1.84 -3.37 -16.24
CA TYR A 70 -1.96 -2.31 -17.24
C TYR A 70 -1.51 -2.77 -18.63
N GLY A 71 -0.31 -3.35 -18.74
CA GLY A 71 0.22 -3.85 -20.01
C GLY A 71 -0.68 -4.90 -20.64
N TYR A 72 -1.17 -5.84 -19.83
CA TYR A 72 -2.16 -6.84 -20.25
C TYR A 72 -3.44 -6.20 -20.81
N LEU A 73 -4.03 -5.24 -20.10
CA LEU A 73 -5.24 -4.56 -20.54
C LEU A 73 -5.01 -3.72 -21.80
N TYR A 74 -3.87 -3.05 -21.90
CA TYR A 74 -3.48 -2.29 -23.09
C TYR A 74 -3.46 -3.18 -24.34
N ILE A 75 -2.81 -4.36 -24.25
CA ILE A 75 -2.72 -5.31 -25.36
C ILE A 75 -4.09 -5.89 -25.72
N LYS A 76 -4.93 -6.20 -24.72
CA LYS A 76 -6.22 -6.87 -24.94
C LYS A 76 -7.36 -5.95 -25.35
N LYS A 77 -7.39 -4.72 -24.84
CA LYS A 77 -8.54 -3.80 -24.96
C LYS A 77 -8.16 -2.46 -25.61
N GLY A 78 -6.88 -2.23 -25.86
CA GLY A 78 -6.36 -0.95 -26.30
C GLY A 78 -6.09 0.02 -25.16
N ASP A 79 -5.33 1.06 -25.50
CA ASP A 79 -4.82 2.10 -24.61
C ASP A 79 -5.91 2.84 -23.82
N GLY A 80 -6.98 3.26 -24.50
CA GLY A 80 -7.97 4.22 -23.97
C GLY A 80 -8.72 3.78 -22.71
N GLN A 81 -8.69 2.49 -22.35
CA GLN A 81 -9.33 1.99 -21.13
C GLN A 81 -8.35 1.30 -20.17
N ALA A 82 -7.06 1.15 -20.52
CA ALA A 82 -6.12 0.35 -19.74
C ALA A 82 -5.84 0.95 -18.36
N MET A 83 -5.61 2.27 -18.30
CA MET A 83 -5.36 2.99 -17.05
C MET A 83 -6.56 2.90 -16.10
N GLU A 84 -7.74 3.30 -16.58
CA GLU A 84 -8.95 3.35 -15.75
C GLU A 84 -9.35 1.96 -15.26
N ASN A 85 -9.32 0.95 -16.14
CA ASN A 85 -9.62 -0.43 -15.74
C ASN A 85 -8.61 -0.98 -14.72
N THR A 86 -7.35 -0.55 -14.79
CA THR A 86 -6.33 -0.93 -13.80
C THR A 86 -6.63 -0.29 -12.45
N ARG A 87 -6.94 1.01 -12.42
CA ARG A 87 -7.33 1.73 -11.19
C ARG A 87 -8.60 1.16 -10.57
N MET A 88 -9.63 0.88 -11.38
CA MET A 88 -10.86 0.25 -10.91
C MET A 88 -10.61 -1.13 -10.30
N TYR A 89 -9.73 -1.93 -10.91
CA TYR A 89 -9.37 -3.24 -10.36
C TYR A 89 -8.57 -3.12 -9.07
N ALA A 90 -7.57 -2.23 -9.03
CA ALA A 90 -6.78 -1.96 -7.85
C ALA A 90 -7.65 -1.44 -6.69
N SER A 91 -8.55 -0.48 -6.94
CA SER A 91 -9.48 0.04 -5.95
C SER A 91 -10.33 -1.09 -5.33
N LYS A 92 -10.85 -2.01 -6.13
CA LYS A 92 -11.61 -3.18 -5.63
C LYS A 92 -10.75 -4.12 -4.80
N LEU A 93 -9.55 -4.46 -5.27
CA LEU A 93 -8.65 -5.38 -4.58
C LEU A 93 -8.19 -4.79 -3.25
N LEU A 94 -7.67 -3.56 -3.26
CA LEU A 94 -7.18 -2.85 -2.08
C LEU A 94 -8.30 -2.57 -1.08
N SER A 95 -9.53 -2.30 -1.55
CA SER A 95 -10.70 -2.17 -0.65
C SER A 95 -10.97 -3.48 0.09
N LYS A 96 -10.85 -4.62 -0.59
CA LYS A 96 -11.00 -5.94 0.03
C LYS A 96 -9.88 -6.21 1.02
N GLU A 97 -8.62 -5.99 0.64
CA GLU A 97 -7.47 -6.20 1.53
C GLU A 97 -7.54 -5.32 2.79
N LEU A 98 -7.95 -4.06 2.64
CA LEU A 98 -8.17 -3.16 3.77
C LEU A 98 -9.33 -3.64 4.64
N CYS A 99 -10.38 -4.21 4.05
CA CYS A 99 -11.47 -4.80 4.80
C CYS A 99 -11.02 -6.04 5.58
N ASP A 100 -10.30 -6.97 4.95
CA ASP A 100 -9.78 -8.18 5.59
C ASP A 100 -8.84 -7.79 6.74
N PHE A 101 -7.97 -6.80 6.55
CA PHE A 101 -7.15 -6.21 7.61
C PHE A 101 -7.99 -5.68 8.79
N LEU A 102 -9.14 -5.06 8.51
CA LEU A 102 -10.01 -4.52 9.56
C LEU A 102 -10.77 -5.64 10.30
N VAL A 103 -11.26 -6.65 9.58
CA VAL A 103 -12.09 -7.74 10.13
C VAL A 103 -11.23 -8.74 10.88
N GLU A 104 -10.24 -9.34 10.22
CA GLU A 104 -9.37 -10.37 10.81
C GLU A 104 -8.54 -9.82 11.98
N GLY A 105 -8.27 -8.51 11.95
CA GLY A 105 -7.59 -7.80 13.02
C GLY A 105 -8.42 -7.48 14.25
N GLY A 106 -9.74 -7.69 14.22
CA GLY A 106 -10.65 -7.16 15.24
C GLY A 106 -10.64 -5.62 15.31
N ARG A 107 -10.35 -4.95 14.20
CA ARG A 107 -10.14 -3.49 14.10
C ARG A 107 -11.35 -2.74 13.55
N LEU A 108 -12.44 -3.45 13.21
CA LEU A 108 -13.63 -2.87 12.59
C LEU A 108 -14.23 -1.71 13.40
N GLY A 109 -14.23 -1.79 14.73
CA GLY A 109 -14.69 -0.71 15.62
C GLY A 109 -13.81 0.56 15.59
N SER A 110 -12.62 0.50 14.99
CA SER A 110 -11.72 1.64 14.77
C SER A 110 -11.52 1.96 13.28
N LYS A 111 -12.36 1.41 12.39
CA LYS A 111 -12.27 1.60 10.93
C LYS A 111 -12.04 3.06 10.53
N GLU A 112 -12.85 3.98 11.04
CA GLU A 112 -12.77 5.41 10.69
C GLU A 112 -11.42 6.03 11.03
N ARG A 113 -10.77 5.56 12.11
CA ARG A 113 -9.43 6.02 12.47
C ARG A 113 -8.40 5.58 11.44
N TYR A 114 -8.42 4.31 11.03
CA TYR A 114 -7.49 3.80 10.01
C TYR A 114 -7.67 4.52 8.68
N LEU A 115 -8.91 4.69 8.22
CA LEU A 115 -9.22 5.42 7.00
C LEU A 115 -8.74 6.87 7.08
N ARG A 116 -8.97 7.54 8.22
CA ARG A 116 -8.49 8.92 8.43
C ARG A 116 -6.97 9.01 8.36
N VAL A 117 -6.24 8.05 8.92
CA VAL A 117 -4.77 8.03 8.83
C VAL A 117 -4.31 7.84 7.38
N LEU A 118 -4.89 6.88 6.65
CA LEU A 118 -4.55 6.65 5.24
C LEU A 118 -4.83 7.89 4.39
N GLU A 119 -5.96 8.55 4.60
CA GLU A 119 -6.31 9.81 3.93
C GLU A 119 -5.27 10.90 4.22
N THR A 120 -4.89 11.06 5.49
CA THR A 120 -3.92 12.07 5.94
C THR A 120 -2.54 11.86 5.31
N CYS A 121 -2.17 10.62 5.00
CA CYS A 121 -0.84 10.24 4.56
C CYS A 121 -0.70 10.11 3.02
N LYS A 122 -1.73 10.45 2.24
CA LYS A 122 -1.70 10.42 0.76
C LYS A 122 -0.52 11.17 0.14
N SER A 123 -0.10 12.29 0.74
CA SER A 123 1.04 13.12 0.28
C SER A 123 2.23 13.10 1.25
N GLY A 124 2.26 12.13 2.16
CA GLY A 124 3.22 12.06 3.25
C GLY A 124 2.75 12.81 4.50
N CYS A 125 2.84 12.15 5.65
CA CYS A 125 2.39 12.70 6.95
C CYS A 125 3.46 12.49 8.04
N SER A 126 3.44 13.32 9.07
CA SER A 126 4.17 13.10 10.32
C SER A 126 3.26 12.49 11.38
N TRP A 127 3.85 12.00 12.47
CA TRP A 127 3.07 11.53 13.63
C TRP A 127 2.13 12.63 14.18
N LYS A 128 2.56 13.89 14.14
CA LYS A 128 1.75 15.04 14.58
C LYS A 128 0.53 15.24 13.69
N ASP A 129 0.69 15.09 12.38
CA ASP A 129 -0.42 15.21 11.42
C ASP A 129 -1.46 14.11 11.66
N ILE A 130 -0.99 12.88 11.89
CA ILE A 130 -1.85 11.74 12.24
C ILE A 130 -2.64 12.03 13.52
N LYS A 131 -1.96 12.48 14.59
CA LYS A 131 -2.62 12.79 15.86
C LYS A 131 -3.67 13.89 15.68
N ASN A 132 -3.32 15.00 15.01
CA ASN A 132 -4.25 16.09 14.75
C ASN A 132 -5.47 15.63 13.94
N ALA A 133 -5.28 14.78 12.93
CA ALA A 133 -6.36 14.28 12.09
C ALA A 133 -7.34 13.37 12.85
N LEU A 134 -6.82 12.58 13.81
CA LEU A 134 -7.63 11.74 14.70
C LEU A 134 -8.35 12.57 15.76
N GLU A 135 -7.71 13.57 16.35
CA GLU A 135 -8.36 14.47 17.31
C GLU A 135 -9.47 15.29 16.63
N ALA A 136 -9.25 15.74 15.39
CA ALA A 136 -10.26 16.40 14.57
C ALA A 136 -11.41 15.47 14.18
N LEU A 137 -11.14 14.17 13.94
CA LEU A 137 -12.19 13.17 13.69
C LEU A 137 -13.11 13.00 14.91
N GLU A 138 -12.55 13.02 16.12
CA GLU A 138 -13.28 12.67 17.35
C GLU A 138 -13.78 13.87 18.16
N GLY A 139 -13.36 15.09 17.81
CA GLY A 139 -13.69 16.31 18.57
C GLY A 139 -13.08 16.33 19.97
N ARG A 140 -12.07 15.50 20.24
CA ARG A 140 -11.43 15.35 21.56
C ARG A 140 -9.99 14.89 21.43
N LYS A 141 -9.23 15.02 22.51
CA LYS A 141 -7.85 14.51 22.58
C LYS A 141 -7.81 12.99 22.44
N VAL A 142 -6.81 12.51 21.70
CA VAL A 142 -6.51 11.08 21.50
C VAL A 142 -5.19 10.77 22.18
N ASN A 143 -5.13 9.68 22.96
CA ASN A 143 -3.91 9.28 23.64
C ASN A 143 -2.85 8.81 22.62
N ASP A 144 -1.59 9.20 22.85
CA ASP A 144 -0.42 8.82 22.07
C ASP A 144 -0.30 7.31 21.87
N GLY A 145 -0.70 6.50 22.87
CA GLY A 145 -0.73 5.05 22.75
C GLY A 145 -1.69 4.55 21.66
N THR A 146 -2.85 5.20 21.50
CA THR A 146 -3.81 4.87 20.42
C THR A 146 -3.23 5.23 19.06
N VAL A 147 -2.60 6.40 18.93
CA VAL A 147 -1.92 6.82 17.69
C VAL A 147 -0.82 5.84 17.32
N HIS A 148 0.00 5.44 18.29
CA HIS A 148 1.08 4.47 18.10
C HIS A 148 0.54 3.11 17.63
N ILE A 149 -0.51 2.57 18.24
CA ILE A 149 -1.10 1.28 17.84
C ILE A 149 -1.62 1.32 16.39
N ILE A 150 -2.35 2.38 16.01
CA ILE A 150 -2.89 2.52 14.65
C ILE A 150 -1.77 2.58 13.63
N LEU A 151 -0.79 3.45 13.88
CA LEU A 151 0.37 3.63 13.02
C LEU A 151 1.17 2.33 12.89
N GLN A 152 1.43 1.63 14.00
CA GLN A 152 2.17 0.39 14.00
C GLN A 152 1.44 -0.71 13.22
N ASN A 153 0.12 -0.80 13.34
CA ASN A 153 -0.69 -1.73 12.56
C ASN A 153 -0.60 -1.44 11.06
N LEU A 154 -0.68 -0.16 10.64
CA LEU A 154 -0.56 0.21 9.23
C LEU A 154 0.85 -0.05 8.66
N LEU A 155 1.90 0.15 9.46
CA LEU A 155 3.28 -0.17 9.09
C LEU A 155 3.52 -1.68 9.01
N ASP A 156 2.95 -2.44 9.95
CA ASP A 156 3.22 -3.87 10.03
C ASP A 156 2.58 -4.65 8.88
N TYR A 157 1.39 -4.21 8.46
CA TYR A 157 0.64 -4.75 7.32
C TYR A 157 0.96 -4.04 6.00
N SER A 158 2.00 -3.20 5.97
CA SER A 158 2.48 -2.53 4.75
C SER A 158 1.42 -1.69 4.03
N PHE A 159 0.50 -1.05 4.75
CA PHE A 159 -0.34 0.02 4.18
C PHE A 159 0.40 1.36 4.20
N LEU A 160 1.30 1.54 5.17
CA LEU A 160 2.22 2.67 5.25
C LEU A 160 3.67 2.20 5.19
N VAL A 161 4.53 3.06 4.67
CA VAL A 161 5.98 2.96 4.74
C VAL A 161 6.56 4.21 5.38
N LEU A 162 7.71 4.08 6.04
CA LEU A 162 8.46 5.20 6.59
C LEU A 162 9.60 5.55 5.63
N GLU A 163 9.61 6.77 5.11
CA GLU A 163 10.63 7.25 4.18
C GLU A 163 11.33 8.51 4.69
N GLY A 164 12.60 8.66 4.30
CA GLY A 164 13.41 9.85 4.55
C GLY A 164 13.47 10.27 6.02
N LYS A 165 13.21 11.57 6.28
CA LYS A 165 13.29 12.23 7.59
C LYS A 165 12.10 11.93 8.51
N GLY A 166 11.64 10.68 8.55
CA GLY A 166 10.59 10.25 9.48
C GLY A 166 9.16 10.59 9.05
N LYS A 167 8.89 10.65 7.74
CA LYS A 167 7.52 10.81 7.19
C LYS A 167 6.94 9.48 6.75
N TYR A 168 5.64 9.30 6.94
CA TYR A 168 4.90 8.11 6.52
C TYR A 168 4.19 8.36 5.19
N PHE A 169 4.29 7.41 4.27
CA PHE A 169 3.65 7.43 2.96
C PHE A 169 2.82 6.17 2.76
N LEU A 170 1.84 6.22 1.86
CA LEU A 170 1.14 5.02 1.41
C LEU A 170 2.15 4.07 0.76
N ALA A 171 2.14 2.79 1.15
CA ALA A 171 3.02 1.79 0.57
C ALA A 171 2.68 1.51 -0.90
N ASP A 172 1.40 1.62 -1.24
CA ASP A 172 0.88 1.56 -2.60
C ASP A 172 0.11 2.86 -2.89
N PRO A 173 0.50 3.64 -3.90
CA PRO A 173 -0.17 4.91 -4.21
C PRO A 173 -1.63 4.72 -4.62
N LEU A 174 -2.04 3.54 -5.10
CA LEU A 174 -3.43 3.25 -5.49
C LEU A 174 -4.35 3.04 -4.28
N ILE A 175 -3.82 2.94 -3.05
CA ILE A 175 -4.65 2.99 -1.82
C ILE A 175 -5.47 4.29 -1.78
N LYS A 176 -5.00 5.37 -2.40
CA LYS A 176 -5.74 6.63 -2.49
C LYS A 176 -7.08 6.53 -3.25
N GLU A 177 -7.22 5.51 -4.09
CA GLU A 177 -8.41 5.23 -4.91
C GLU A 177 -9.45 4.38 -4.16
N VAL A 178 -9.15 3.95 -2.93
CA VAL A 178 -10.06 3.21 -2.07
C VAL A 178 -11.11 4.16 -1.51
N ASN A 179 -12.30 4.15 -2.12
CA ASN A 179 -13.47 4.88 -1.67
C ASN A 179 -14.51 3.87 -1.17
N ASP A 180 -15.13 4.14 -0.03
CA ASP A 180 -16.20 3.31 0.55
C ASP A 180 -15.83 1.84 0.84
N VAL A 181 -14.94 1.62 1.82
CA VAL A 181 -14.64 0.26 2.33
C VAL A 181 -15.87 -0.33 3.02
N LYS A 182 -16.71 -1.04 2.26
CA LYS A 182 -17.85 -1.78 2.78
C LYS A 182 -17.38 -3.18 3.17
N CYS A 183 -17.10 -3.34 4.45
CA CYS A 183 -17.03 -4.64 5.07
C CYS A 183 -18.44 -5.16 5.32
N SER A 184 -19.13 -5.53 4.25
CA SER A 184 -20.27 -6.43 4.38
C SER A 184 -19.75 -7.69 5.07
N GLY A 185 -20.41 -8.10 6.15
CA GLY A 185 -20.16 -9.41 6.76
C GLY A 185 -20.24 -10.48 5.69
N LEU A 186 -19.36 -11.48 5.80
CA LEU A 186 -19.35 -12.72 5.01
C LEU A 186 -20.76 -13.19 4.63
#